data_AF-A0A7Z9G3T2-F1
#
_entry.id   AF-A0A7Z9G3T2-F1
#
_cell.length_a   1.000
_cell.length_b   1.000
_cell.length_c   1.000
_cell.angle_alpha   90.00
_cell.angle_beta   90.00
_cell.angle_gamma   90.00
#
_symmetry.space_group_name_H-M   'P 1'
#
loop_
_entity.id
_entity.type
_entity.pdbx_description
1 polymer ?
#
loop_
_entity_poly.entity_id
_entity_poly.type
_entity_poly.pdbx_seq_one_letter_code
_entity_poly.pdbx_strand_id
1 'polypeptide(L)'
;MEMQRQKPVQMRAGPSLEPSNELLKWLNDNPRKSTNTRRMLRLPIVVEFEDDYRLNYERVYIGGTPSQSGNVVLLDLDDTALGMGLLTQLQRLCPKGQKACALWLEGYWGALVEYDDDDDDDGMSFSVLKVGNMIDAVSQQVTTIFVEAN
;
A
#
# COMPACT_ATOMS: atom_id res chain seq x y z
N MET A 1 3.97 1.03 33.89
CA MET A 1 3.40 1.34 32.56
C MET A 1 3.53 0.10 31.70
N GLU A 2 2.47 -0.70 31.62
CA GLU A 2 2.41 -1.83 30.69
C GLU A 2 2.22 -1.26 29.28
N MET A 3 3.22 -1.43 28.42
CA MET A 3 3.03 -1.22 26.99
C MET A 3 2.00 -2.25 26.54
N GLN A 4 0.78 -1.79 26.26
CA GLN A 4 -0.26 -2.63 25.69
C GLN A 4 0.29 -3.24 24.40
N ARG A 5 0.66 -4.52 24.43
CA ARG A 5 0.93 -5.30 23.22
C ARG A 5 -0.38 -5.27 22.44
N GLN A 6 -0.43 -4.45 21.39
CA GLN A 6 -1.56 -4.44 20.46
C GLN A 6 -1.79 -5.89 20.00
N LYS A 7 -3.02 -6.39 20.20
CA LYS A 7 -3.40 -7.70 19.68
C LYS A 7 -3.16 -7.68 18.17
N PRO A 8 -2.58 -8.75 17.59
CA PRO A 8 -2.39 -8.82 16.15
C PRO A 8 -3.75 -8.65 15.46
N VAL A 9 -3.83 -7.66 14.57
CA VAL A 9 -5.03 -7.40 13.77
C VAL A 9 -5.29 -8.62 12.90
N GLN A 10 -6.48 -9.21 13.01
CA GLN A 10 -6.86 -10.32 12.16
C GLN A 10 -7.16 -9.80 10.75
N MET A 11 -6.47 -10.36 9.76
CA MET A 11 -6.63 -10.00 8.35
C MET A 11 -7.41 -11.10 7.62
N ARG A 12 -8.34 -10.71 6.74
CA ARG A 12 -9.03 -11.61 5.81
C ARG A 12 -8.72 -11.22 4.36
N ALA A 13 -8.88 -12.15 3.43
CA ALA A 13 -8.77 -11.85 2.01
C ALA A 13 -9.84 -10.82 1.61
N GLY A 14 -9.43 -9.85 0.80
CA GLY A 14 -10.26 -8.80 0.21
C GLY A 14 -10.63 -9.11 -1.25
N PRO A 15 -10.93 -8.07 -2.05
CA PRO A 15 -11.18 -8.22 -3.49
C PRO A 15 -9.91 -8.63 -4.26
N SER A 16 -10.16 -9.13 -5.47
CA SER A 16 -9.14 -9.34 -6.49
C SER A 16 -8.41 -8.04 -6.82
N LEU A 17 -7.12 -8.12 -7.17
CA LEU A 17 -6.36 -6.97 -7.66
C LEU A 17 -6.79 -6.54 -9.07
N GLU A 18 -7.33 -7.47 -9.85
CA GLU A 18 -7.79 -7.25 -11.21
C GLU A 18 -9.31 -7.47 -11.32
N PRO A 19 -10.02 -6.63 -12.08
CA PRO A 19 -9.51 -5.47 -12.83
C PRO A 19 -9.29 -4.23 -11.92
N SER A 20 -8.34 -3.35 -12.28
CA SER A 20 -7.90 -2.26 -11.39
C SER A 20 -8.99 -1.24 -11.07
N ASN A 21 -9.93 -1.01 -11.99
CA ASN A 21 -11.07 -0.12 -11.79
C ASN A 21 -12.05 -0.65 -10.73
N GLU A 22 -12.28 -1.97 -10.68
CA GLU A 22 -13.12 -2.58 -9.65
C GLU A 22 -12.42 -2.56 -8.29
N LEU A 23 -11.10 -2.77 -8.27
CA LEU A 23 -10.30 -2.62 -7.06
C LEU A 23 -10.37 -1.19 -6.53
N LEU A 24 -10.11 -0.20 -7.38
CA LEU A 24 -10.12 1.22 -6.99
C LEU A 24 -11.50 1.63 -6.45
N LYS A 25 -12.56 1.23 -7.14
CA LYS A 25 -13.93 1.45 -6.66
C LYS A 25 -14.14 0.83 -5.29
N TRP A 26 -13.71 -0.42 -5.10
CA TRP A 26 -13.84 -1.09 -3.80
C TRP A 26 -13.08 -0.34 -2.70
N LEU A 27 -11.87 0.15 -2.97
CA LEU A 27 -11.07 0.90 -2.00
C LEU A 27 -11.75 2.21 -1.59
N ASN A 28 -12.31 2.94 -2.55
CA ASN A 28 -13.07 4.17 -2.32
C ASN A 28 -14.39 3.94 -1.58
N ASP A 29 -15.05 2.80 -1.82
CA ASP A 29 -16.31 2.43 -1.16
C ASP A 29 -16.09 1.86 0.26
N ASN A 30 -14.87 1.42 0.60
CA ASN A 30 -14.57 0.70 1.86
C ASN A 30 -13.42 1.28 2.72
N PRO A 31 -13.20 2.62 2.81
CA PRO A 31 -12.10 3.18 3.61
C PRO A 31 -12.33 3.01 5.12
N ARG A 32 -13.58 2.77 5.54
CA ARG A 32 -13.99 2.71 6.95
C ARG A 32 -14.77 1.42 7.27
N LYS A 33 -14.83 1.08 8.56
CA LYS A 33 -15.69 0.02 9.11
C LYS A 33 -17.10 0.56 9.36
N SER A 34 -18.04 -0.34 9.66
CA SER A 34 -19.40 0.04 10.10
C SER A 34 -19.41 0.90 11.37
N THR A 35 -18.35 0.83 12.18
CA THR A 35 -18.11 1.66 13.37
C THR A 35 -17.54 3.05 13.05
N ASN A 36 -17.49 3.45 11.77
CA ASN A 36 -16.89 4.69 11.27
C ASN A 36 -15.38 4.88 11.52
N THR A 37 -14.70 3.84 12.02
CA THR A 37 -13.23 3.83 12.16
C THR A 37 -12.57 3.46 10.84
N ARG A 38 -11.40 4.03 10.55
CA ARG A 38 -10.63 3.65 9.34
C ARG A 38 -10.33 2.15 9.33
N ARG A 39 -10.42 1.55 8.14
CA ARG A 39 -10.17 0.13 7.94
C ARG A 39 -8.70 -0.07 7.62
N MET A 40 -8.00 -0.89 8.43
CA MET A 40 -6.62 -1.24 8.11
C MET A 40 -6.58 -2.17 6.90
N LEU A 41 -5.72 -1.84 5.94
CA LEU A 41 -5.49 -2.59 4.72
C LEU A 41 -4.05 -3.07 4.69
N ARG A 42 -3.83 -4.21 4.05
CA ARG A 42 -2.52 -4.66 3.62
C ARG A 42 -2.52 -4.87 2.11
N LEU A 43 -1.75 -4.03 1.42
CA LEU A 43 -1.69 -3.95 -0.02
C LEU A 43 -0.38 -4.56 -0.53
N PRO A 44 -0.41 -5.41 -1.56
CA PRO A 44 0.78 -5.78 -2.30
C PRO A 44 1.12 -4.63 -3.24
N ILE A 45 2.29 -4.03 -3.06
CA ILE A 45 2.74 -2.94 -3.92
C ILE A 45 3.98 -3.34 -4.69
N VAL A 46 4.14 -2.70 -5.83
CA VAL A 46 5.40 -2.65 -6.58
C VAL A 46 5.92 -1.23 -6.50
N VAL A 47 7.21 -1.11 -6.18
CA VAL A 47 7.95 0.15 -6.23
C VAL A 47 8.94 0.07 -7.38
N GLU A 48 8.91 1.07 -8.25
CA GLU A 48 9.89 1.30 -9.29
C GLU A 48 10.76 2.51 -8.92
N PHE A 49 12.08 2.35 -8.96
CA PHE A 49 13.05 3.40 -8.69
C PHE A 49 13.43 4.13 -9.98
N GLU A 50 13.62 5.44 -9.90
CA GLU A 50 14.03 6.27 -11.06
C GLU A 50 15.37 5.79 -11.65
N ASP A 51 16.29 5.35 -10.79
CA ASP A 51 17.63 4.95 -11.18
C ASP A 51 18.20 3.83 -10.29
N ASP A 52 19.41 3.39 -10.62
CA ASP A 52 20.13 2.35 -9.88
C ASP A 52 20.66 2.83 -8.52
N TYR A 53 20.70 4.15 -8.28
CA TYR A 53 21.10 4.76 -7.01
C TYR A 53 19.94 4.80 -6.00
N ARG A 54 18.69 4.71 -6.48
CA ARG A 54 17.46 4.61 -5.67
C ARG A 54 17.29 5.75 -4.69
N LEU A 55 17.66 6.96 -5.11
CA LEU A 55 17.46 8.16 -4.30
C LEU A 55 16.01 8.66 -4.34
N ASN A 56 15.22 8.16 -5.30
CA ASN A 56 13.80 8.41 -5.39
C ASN A 56 13.09 7.21 -6.05
N TYR A 57 11.77 7.10 -5.86
CA TYR A 57 10.92 6.19 -6.62
C TYR A 57 10.21 6.92 -7.75
N GLU A 58 10.15 6.29 -8.92
CA GLU A 58 9.47 6.82 -10.11
C GLU A 58 7.96 6.60 -9.97
N ARG A 59 7.57 5.37 -9.60
CA ARG A 59 6.17 4.95 -9.50
C ARG A 59 5.98 3.94 -8.39
N VAL A 60 4.84 4.04 -7.73
CA VAL A 60 4.34 3.01 -6.81
C VAL A 60 2.94 2.63 -7.23
N TYR A 61 2.63 1.34 -7.23
CA TYR A 61 1.31 0.85 -7.61
C TYR A 61 0.94 -0.45 -6.90
N ILE A 62 -0.35 -0.73 -6.81
CA ILE A 62 -0.85 -2.03 -6.34
C ILE A 62 -0.58 -3.07 -7.45
N GLY A 63 0.07 -4.18 -7.10
CA GLY A 63 0.42 -5.19 -8.11
C GLY A 63 0.71 -6.57 -7.55
N GLY A 64 0.37 -7.59 -8.35
CA GLY A 64 0.71 -9.00 -8.13
C GLY A 64 1.26 -9.72 -9.37
N THR A 65 1.33 -9.01 -10.52
CA THR A 65 1.72 -9.56 -11.82
C THR A 65 2.59 -8.53 -12.58
N PRO A 66 3.77 -8.92 -13.11
CA PRO A 66 4.69 -7.99 -13.76
C PRO A 66 4.42 -7.94 -15.27
N SER A 67 3.24 -7.48 -15.73
CA SER A 67 3.04 -7.39 -17.19
C SER A 67 1.91 -6.55 -17.80
N GLN A 68 1.07 -5.81 -17.07
CA GLN A 68 0.04 -5.01 -17.74
C GLN A 68 0.19 -3.53 -17.42
N SER A 69 1.10 -2.90 -18.17
CA SER A 69 1.50 -1.49 -18.16
C SER A 69 0.39 -0.47 -18.48
N GLY A 70 -0.89 -0.82 -18.27
CA GLY A 70 -2.02 0.09 -18.48
C GLY A 70 -3.22 -0.11 -17.55
N ASN A 71 -3.19 -1.08 -16.62
CA ASN A 71 -4.32 -1.38 -15.73
C ASN A 71 -3.84 -1.59 -14.29
N VAL A 72 -3.14 -0.58 -13.74
CA VAL A 72 -2.62 -0.59 -12.37
C VAL A 72 -3.19 0.59 -11.58
N VAL A 73 -3.37 0.40 -10.27
CA VAL A 73 -3.74 1.49 -9.35
C VAL A 73 -2.44 2.14 -8.87
N LEU A 74 -2.14 3.33 -9.37
CA LEU A 74 -1.02 4.14 -8.87
C LEU A 74 -1.31 4.58 -7.43
N LEU A 75 -0.29 4.67 -6.61
CA LEU A 75 -0.39 5.09 -5.22
C LEU A 75 0.48 6.30 -4.98
N ASP A 76 -0.10 7.31 -4.35
CA ASP A 76 0.65 8.30 -3.60
C ASP A 76 0.81 7.81 -2.16
N LEU A 77 2.04 7.80 -1.64
CA LEU A 77 2.34 7.20 -0.34
C LEU A 77 2.61 8.30 0.69
N ASP A 78 1.74 8.38 1.69
CA ASP A 78 1.93 9.23 2.86
C ASP A 78 2.67 8.44 3.95
N ASP A 79 3.95 8.76 4.15
CA ASP A 79 4.81 8.10 5.13
C ASP A 79 4.93 8.85 6.47
N THR A 80 4.09 9.87 6.70
CA THR A 80 4.09 10.71 7.91
C THR A 80 3.96 9.89 9.20
N ALA A 81 3.26 8.75 9.15
CA ALA A 81 3.08 7.86 10.29
C ALA A 81 4.25 6.88 10.53
N LEU A 82 5.24 6.83 9.64
CA LEU A 82 6.41 5.99 9.80
C LEU A 82 7.45 6.65 10.71
N GLY A 83 8.00 5.88 11.66
CA GLY A 83 9.13 6.34 12.48
C GLY A 83 10.45 6.46 11.70
N MET A 84 10.52 5.91 10.50
CA MET A 84 11.65 6.00 9.57
C MET A 84 11.09 6.22 8.17
N GLY A 85 11.63 7.20 7.44
CA GLY A 85 11.17 7.54 6.10
C GLY A 85 11.10 6.31 5.18
N LEU A 86 10.03 6.23 4.40
CA LEU A 86 9.69 5.05 3.59
C LEU A 86 10.83 4.68 2.65
N LEU A 87 11.41 5.67 1.95
CA LEU A 87 12.52 5.47 1.03
C LEU A 87 13.70 4.74 1.69
N THR A 88 14.04 5.09 2.94
CA THR A 88 15.13 4.43 3.68
C THR A 88 14.80 2.96 3.97
N GLN A 89 13.54 2.65 4.28
CA GLN A 89 13.11 1.27 4.49
C GLN A 89 13.15 0.47 3.18
N LEU A 90 12.68 1.06 2.08
CA LEU A 90 12.69 0.45 0.75
C LEU A 90 14.13 0.16 0.27
N GLN A 91 15.05 1.10 0.44
CA GLN A 91 16.47 0.89 0.11
C GLN A 91 17.12 -0.27 0.89
N ARG A 92 16.68 -0.52 2.13
CA ARG A 92 17.17 -1.62 2.96
C ARG A 92 16.58 -2.97 2.56
N LEU A 93 15.30 -2.99 2.19
CA LEU A 93 14.58 -4.22 1.87
C LEU A 93 14.84 -4.68 0.43
N CYS A 94 14.82 -3.75 -0.52
CA CYS A 94 14.89 -4.09 -1.94
C CYS A 94 16.31 -4.52 -2.35
N PRO A 95 16.48 -5.65 -3.07
CA PRO A 95 17.81 -6.23 -3.34
C PRO A 95 18.62 -5.28 -4.22
N LYS A 96 19.85 -4.90 -3.83
CA LYS A 96 20.69 -3.94 -4.57
C LYS A 96 20.80 -4.28 -6.07
N GLY A 97 20.80 -3.27 -6.94
CA GLY A 97 20.97 -3.43 -8.41
C GLY A 97 19.69 -3.77 -9.19
N GLN A 98 18.53 -3.83 -8.53
CA GLN A 98 17.21 -3.92 -9.16
C GLN A 98 16.51 -2.56 -9.24
N LYS A 99 15.84 -2.25 -10.36
CA LYS A 99 15.05 -1.01 -10.47
C LYS A 99 13.62 -1.14 -9.94
N ALA A 100 13.20 -2.34 -9.59
CA ALA A 100 11.89 -2.57 -9.02
C ALA A 100 11.94 -3.63 -7.92
N CYS A 101 11.03 -3.53 -6.97
CA CYS A 101 10.79 -4.54 -5.95
C CYS A 101 9.31 -4.54 -5.57
N ALA A 102 8.81 -5.71 -5.16
CA ALA A 102 7.45 -5.83 -4.66
C ALA A 102 7.46 -6.19 -3.17
N LEU A 103 6.51 -5.64 -2.42
CA LEU A 103 6.41 -5.84 -0.97
C LEU A 103 5.01 -5.56 -0.45
N TRP A 104 4.76 -5.96 0.79
CA TRP A 104 3.52 -5.62 1.50
C TRP A 104 3.61 -4.26 2.18
N LEU A 105 2.59 -3.42 2.04
CA LEU A 105 2.38 -2.26 2.92
C LEU A 105 1.13 -2.47 3.76
N GLU A 106 1.19 -2.08 5.04
CA GLU A 106 0.03 -1.99 5.92
C GLU A 106 -0.27 -0.51 6.20
N GLY A 107 -1.54 -0.12 6.11
CA GLY A 107 -1.93 1.28 6.18
C GLY A 107 -3.42 1.52 6.04
N TYR A 108 -3.79 2.77 5.75
CA TYR A 108 -5.16 3.21 5.52
C TYR A 108 -5.30 3.80 4.12
N TRP A 109 -6.46 3.56 3.49
CA TRP A 109 -6.83 4.23 2.25
C TRP A 109 -7.24 5.68 2.52
N GLY A 110 -6.69 6.63 1.75
CA GLY A 110 -6.84 8.08 1.94
C GLY A 110 -5.81 8.68 2.91
N ALA A 111 -5.61 10.00 2.81
CA ALA A 111 -4.68 10.75 3.63
C ALA A 111 -5.02 10.69 5.13
N LEU A 112 -4.02 10.70 6.02
CA LEU A 112 -4.22 10.69 7.48
C LEU A 112 -4.89 11.95 8.01
N VAL A 113 -4.63 13.09 7.37
CA VAL A 113 -5.24 14.37 7.69
C VAL A 113 -6.28 14.66 6.62
N GLU A 114 -7.55 14.61 7.01
CA GLU A 114 -8.67 15.12 6.21
C GLU A 114 -8.66 16.63 6.42
N TYR A 115 -8.26 17.39 5.41
CA TYR A 115 -8.49 18.84 5.37
C TYR A 115 -9.89 19.05 4.79
N ASP A 116 -10.70 19.90 5.41
CA ASP A 116 -12.07 20.26 4.95
C ASP A 116 -12.06 21.16 3.69
N ASP A 117 -10.98 21.13 2.90
CA ASP A 117 -10.88 21.91 1.68
C ASP A 117 -11.49 21.09 0.53
N ASP A 118 -12.51 21.68 -0.14
CA ASP A 118 -13.31 21.14 -1.25
C ASP A 118 -12.52 20.85 -2.54
N ASP A 119 -11.23 20.53 -2.46
CA ASP A 119 -10.45 20.09 -3.62
C ASP A 119 -10.68 18.58 -3.81
N ASP A 120 -11.37 18.26 -4.91
CA ASP A 120 -11.57 16.94 -5.50
C ASP A 120 -10.24 16.26 -5.88
N ASP A 121 -9.24 16.22 -5.00
CA ASP A 121 -8.07 15.35 -5.15
C ASP A 121 -8.49 13.92 -4.75
N ASP A 122 -9.34 13.38 -5.61
CA ASP A 122 -9.89 12.04 -5.55
C ASP A 122 -8.74 11.01 -5.61
N GLY A 123 -8.23 10.69 -4.42
CA GLY A 123 -8.29 9.31 -3.97
C GLY A 123 -7.34 8.34 -4.64
N MET A 124 -6.03 8.59 -4.51
CA MET A 124 -5.02 7.51 -4.61
C MET A 124 -3.95 7.58 -3.51
N SER A 125 -4.19 8.35 -2.44
CA SER A 125 -3.27 8.40 -1.31
C SER A 125 -3.43 7.18 -0.40
N PHE A 126 -2.33 6.61 0.05
CA PHE A 126 -2.29 5.52 1.01
C PHE A 126 -1.34 5.87 2.15
N SER A 127 -1.90 6.09 3.34
CA SER A 127 -1.10 6.39 4.52
C SER A 127 -0.49 5.12 5.09
N VAL A 128 0.84 5.08 5.06
CA VAL A 128 1.65 3.91 5.40
C VAL A 128 1.92 3.88 6.90
N LEU A 129 1.52 2.79 7.56
CA LEU A 129 1.82 2.55 8.97
C LEU A 129 3.00 1.60 9.16
N LYS A 130 3.19 0.67 8.20
CA LYS A 130 4.22 -0.35 8.30
C LYS A 130 4.60 -0.92 6.94
N VAL A 131 5.90 -1.11 6.77
CA VAL A 131 6.48 -1.83 5.64
C VAL A 131 6.65 -3.30 6.00
N GLY A 132 6.09 -4.18 5.17
CA GLY A 132 6.11 -5.62 5.34
C GLY A 132 7.25 -6.28 4.57
N ASN A 133 7.18 -7.61 4.48
CA ASN A 133 8.17 -8.41 3.75
C ASN A 133 8.04 -8.21 2.24
N MET A 134 9.14 -8.44 1.52
CA MET A 134 9.13 -8.54 0.08
C MET A 134 8.25 -9.70 -0.39
N ILE A 135 7.63 -9.50 -1.55
CA ILE A 135 6.91 -10.53 -2.30
C ILE A 135 7.62 -10.75 -3.62
N ASP A 136 7.57 -11.98 -4.13
CA ASP A 136 8.14 -12.30 -5.43
C ASP A 136 7.26 -11.67 -6.51
N ALA A 137 7.78 -10.65 -7.19
CA ALA A 137 7.09 -10.02 -8.31
C ALA A 137 6.97 -10.96 -9.51
N VAL A 138 7.86 -11.96 -9.65
CA VAL A 138 7.97 -12.87 -10.80
C VAL A 138 7.20 -14.16 -10.56
N SER A 139 7.24 -14.70 -9.33
CA SER A 139 6.41 -15.83 -8.91
C SER A 139 5.09 -15.33 -8.32
N GLN A 140 4.14 -15.01 -9.20
CA GLN A 140 2.77 -14.59 -8.83
C GLN A 140 2.20 -15.39 -7.66
N GLN A 141 1.85 -14.75 -6.53
CA GLN A 141 0.95 -15.36 -5.54
C GLN A 141 0.01 -14.38 -4.82
N VAL A 142 0.04 -13.09 -5.15
CA VAL A 142 -0.87 -12.15 -4.50
C VAL A 142 -1.87 -11.60 -5.49
N THR A 143 -3.01 -12.28 -5.58
CA THR A 143 -4.16 -11.84 -6.39
C THR A 143 -5.17 -11.04 -5.59
N THR A 144 -4.92 -10.78 -4.30
CA THR A 144 -5.87 -10.11 -3.41
C THR A 144 -5.16 -9.15 -2.45
N ILE A 145 -5.87 -8.10 -2.04
CA ILE A 145 -5.50 -7.33 -0.85
C ILE A 145 -5.92 -8.09 0.41
N PHE A 146 -5.33 -7.75 1.55
CA PHE A 146 -5.82 -8.20 2.86
C PHE A 146 -6.44 -7.04 3.61
N VAL A 147 -7.54 -7.31 4.29
CA VAL A 147 -8.34 -6.29 4.97
C VAL A 147 -8.59 -6.73 6.39
N GLU A 148 -8.61 -5.77 7.31
CA GLU A 148 -8.93 -6.08 8.69
C GLU A 148 -10.31 -6.73 8.82
N ALA A 149 -10.39 -7.81 9.58
CA ALA A 149 -11.62 -8.47 9.93
C ALA A 149 -12.46 -7.58 10.85
N ASN A 150 -13.73 -7.38 10.48
CA ASN A 150 -14.73 -6.74 11.35
C ASN A 150 -14.91 -7.52 12.65
#